data_AF-A0A0J8VL50-F1
#
_entry.id   AF-A0A0J8VL50-F1
#
_cell.length_a   1.000
_cell.length_b   1.000
_cell.length_c   1.000
_cell.angle_alpha   90.00
_cell.angle_beta   90.00
_cell.angle_gamma   90.00
#
_symmetry.space_group_name_H-M   'P 1'
#
loop_
_entity.id
_entity.type
_entity.pdbx_description
1 polymer ?
#
loop_
_entity_poly.entity_id
_entity_poly.type
_entity_poly.pdbx_seq_one_letter_code
_entity_poly.pdbx_strand_id
1 'polypeptide(L)'
;MRATTLEAVKPLGPDYQARIAKATAAKWMDPWPREGKRPGAYMNPGAFDVHPYLLLNLSDKYDGMSTYAHEWGHALHSLLANSTQPYDKADYPIFLAEIASTLNEQLLFAHLMKNAKTKEEKLFYLGQQMENYRGTFFPLHKLKLRDSIVDRSI
;
A
#
# COMPACT_ATOMS: atom_id res chain seq x y z
N MET A 1 -7.63 -5.45 10.62
CA MET A 1 -7.03 -4.71 9.48
C MET A 1 -7.40 -3.23 9.51
N ARG A 2 -8.61 -2.81 9.11
CA ARG A 2 -8.99 -1.38 9.05
C ARG A 2 -8.63 -0.56 10.29
N ALA A 3 -9.10 -0.96 11.47
CA ALA A 3 -8.84 -0.22 12.72
C ALA A 3 -7.33 -0.07 12.99
N THR A 4 -6.56 -1.15 12.85
CA THR A 4 -5.11 -1.15 13.02
C THR A 4 -4.41 -0.24 12.00
N THR A 5 -4.83 -0.26 10.73
CA THR A 5 -4.28 0.62 9.69
C THR A 5 -4.58 2.10 9.99
N LEU A 6 -5.79 2.42 10.47
CA LEU A 6 -6.14 3.78 10.89
C LEU A 6 -5.25 4.24 12.05
N GLU A 7 -5.01 3.39 13.04
CA GLU A 7 -4.10 3.71 14.14
C GLU A 7 -2.65 3.90 13.67
N ALA A 8 -2.19 3.07 12.74
CA ALA A 8 -0.85 3.11 12.20
C ALA A 8 -0.52 4.40 11.46
N VAL A 9 -1.47 4.92 10.67
CA VAL A 9 -1.26 6.12 9.83
C VAL A 9 -1.54 7.43 10.56
N LYS A 10 -1.77 7.42 11.88
CA LYS A 10 -1.96 8.65 12.69
C LYS A 10 -0.85 9.70 12.53
N PRO A 11 0.44 9.31 12.39
CA PRO A 11 1.50 10.29 12.17
C PRO A 11 1.37 11.13 10.89
N LEU A 12 0.57 10.70 9.91
CA LEU A 12 0.32 11.44 8.66
C LEU A 12 -0.67 12.61 8.83
N GLY A 13 -1.20 12.82 10.04
CA GLY A 13 -2.02 13.98 10.38
C GLY A 13 -3.53 13.78 10.16
N PRO A 14 -4.33 14.76 10.63
CA PRO A 14 -5.80 14.65 10.69
C PRO A 14 -6.45 14.58 9.31
N ASP A 15 -5.91 15.28 8.31
CA ASP A 15 -6.48 15.29 6.96
C ASP A 15 -6.34 13.93 6.29
N TYR A 16 -5.17 13.28 6.43
CA TYR A 16 -4.95 11.93 5.94
C TYR A 16 -5.91 10.96 6.65
N GLN A 17 -6.00 11.05 7.99
CA GLN A 17 -6.91 10.25 8.81
C GLN A 17 -8.36 10.34 8.35
N ALA A 18 -8.87 11.55 8.12
CA ALA A 18 -10.23 11.76 7.65
C ALA A 18 -10.47 11.11 6.28
N ARG A 19 -9.52 11.26 5.35
CA ARG A 19 -9.60 10.70 3.99
C ARG A 19 -9.59 9.18 4.02
N ILE A 20 -8.63 8.55 4.70
CA ILE A 20 -8.56 7.09 4.76
C ILE A 20 -9.74 6.51 5.54
N ALA A 21 -10.21 7.16 6.61
CA ALA A 21 -11.38 6.71 7.35
C ALA A 21 -12.65 6.71 6.49
N LYS A 22 -12.87 7.78 5.71
CA LYS A 22 -13.99 7.89 4.76
C LYS A 22 -13.88 6.85 3.64
N ALA A 23 -12.71 6.76 3.01
CA ALA A 23 -12.45 5.88 1.89
C ALA A 23 -12.64 4.41 2.26
N THR A 24 -12.06 3.97 3.37
CA THR A 24 -12.14 2.58 3.85
C THR A 24 -13.52 2.19 4.39
N ALA A 25 -14.38 3.17 4.70
CA ALA A 25 -15.78 2.92 5.07
C ALA A 25 -16.70 2.79 3.84
N ALA A 26 -16.24 3.24 2.66
CA ALA A 26 -16.98 3.13 1.42
C ALA A 26 -16.78 1.75 0.76
N LYS A 27 -17.64 1.43 -0.22
CA LYS A 27 -17.62 0.16 -0.96
C LYS A 27 -16.66 0.20 -2.17
N TRP A 28 -15.40 0.53 -1.92
CA TRP A 28 -14.38 0.68 -2.98
C TRP A 28 -13.51 -0.56 -3.17
N MET A 29 -13.65 -1.57 -2.30
CA MET A 29 -12.83 -2.78 -2.33
C MET A 29 -13.66 -4.06 -2.47
N ASP A 30 -13.13 -5.05 -3.20
CA ASP A 30 -13.53 -6.45 -3.15
C ASP A 30 -12.45 -7.23 -2.36
N PRO A 31 -12.63 -7.50 -1.05
CA PRO A 31 -11.53 -7.85 -0.15
C PRO A 31 -11.15 -9.33 -0.11
N TRP A 32 -12.10 -10.25 -0.28
CA TRP A 32 -11.91 -11.66 0.09
C TRP A 32 -11.67 -12.57 -1.11
N PRO A 33 -10.85 -13.63 -0.98
CA PRO A 33 -10.69 -14.63 -2.04
C PRO A 33 -11.98 -15.43 -2.26
N ARG A 34 -12.26 -15.75 -3.53
CA ARG A 34 -13.38 -16.61 -3.95
C ARG A 34 -13.03 -17.31 -5.26
N GLU A 35 -13.67 -18.44 -5.51
CA GLU A 35 -13.48 -19.19 -6.76
C GLU A 35 -13.73 -18.30 -7.98
N GLY A 36 -12.86 -18.40 -8.99
CA GLY A 36 -12.92 -17.60 -10.21
C GLY A 36 -12.49 -16.13 -10.05
N LYS A 37 -12.15 -15.66 -8.85
CA LYS A 37 -11.61 -14.30 -8.66
C LYS A 37 -10.15 -14.22 -9.12
N ARG A 38 -9.81 -13.10 -9.76
CA ARG A 38 -8.43 -12.81 -10.19
C ARG A 38 -7.46 -12.89 -8.98
N PRO A 39 -6.30 -13.57 -9.10
CA PRO A 39 -5.34 -13.66 -8.01
C PRO A 39 -4.60 -12.34 -7.79
N GLY A 40 -3.94 -12.22 -6.64
CA GLY A 40 -3.13 -11.06 -6.24
C GLY A 40 -3.92 -9.96 -5.55
N ALA A 41 -3.32 -8.79 -5.44
CA ALA A 41 -3.96 -7.57 -4.97
C ALA A 41 -3.50 -6.41 -5.84
N TYR A 42 -4.39 -5.46 -6.10
CA TYR A 42 -4.03 -4.21 -6.77
C TYR A 42 -5.09 -3.11 -6.53
N MET A 43 -4.64 -1.88 -6.72
CA MET A 43 -5.45 -0.68 -6.79
C MET A 43 -5.53 -0.21 -8.26
N ASN A 44 -6.74 0.05 -8.74
CA ASN A 44 -6.98 0.75 -10.00
C ASN A 44 -7.40 2.20 -9.68
N PRO A 45 -6.69 3.22 -10.22
CA PRO A 45 -6.96 4.63 -9.91
C PRO A 45 -8.37 5.08 -10.33
N GLY A 46 -9.04 4.35 -11.22
CA GLY A 46 -10.33 4.74 -11.78
C GLY A 46 -10.17 5.83 -12.85
N ALA A 47 -11.29 6.48 -13.19
CA ALA A 47 -11.25 7.71 -13.98
C ALA A 47 -10.89 8.91 -13.09
N PHE A 48 -10.38 9.99 -13.67
CA PHE A 48 -9.81 11.16 -12.97
C PHE A 48 -10.69 11.74 -11.83
N ASP A 49 -12.01 11.72 -11.97
CA ASP A 49 -12.95 12.20 -10.95
C ASP A 49 -13.71 11.09 -10.20
N VAL A 50 -13.26 9.84 -10.37
CA VAL A 50 -13.85 8.67 -9.74
C VAL A 50 -12.90 8.16 -8.67
N HIS A 51 -13.46 7.67 -7.57
CA HIS A 51 -12.66 7.05 -6.53
C HIS A 51 -11.93 5.79 -7.07
N PRO A 52 -10.78 5.43 -6.49
CA PRO A 52 -10.09 4.21 -6.88
C PRO A 52 -10.90 2.97 -6.51
N TYR A 53 -10.58 1.85 -7.16
CA TYR A 53 -11.13 0.53 -6.88
C TYR A 53 -10.01 -0.43 -6.49
N LEU A 54 -10.22 -1.19 -5.42
CA LEU A 54 -9.25 -2.16 -4.92
C LEU A 54 -9.78 -3.58 -5.13
N LEU A 55 -9.01 -4.42 -5.81
CA LEU A 55 -9.25 -5.86 -5.86
C LEU A 55 -8.21 -6.53 -4.98
N LEU A 56 -8.66 -7.16 -3.90
CA LEU A 56 -7.78 -7.78 -2.91
C LEU A 56 -8.14 -9.25 -2.71
N ASN A 57 -7.17 -10.03 -2.25
CA ASN A 57 -7.36 -11.39 -1.77
C ASN A 57 -6.74 -11.51 -0.38
N LEU A 58 -7.38 -10.90 0.61
CA LEU A 58 -6.84 -10.76 1.96
C LEU A 58 -6.87 -12.10 2.72
N SER A 59 -5.83 -12.35 3.50
CA SER A 59 -5.73 -13.41 4.50
C SER A 59 -5.84 -12.81 5.91
N ASP A 60 -6.29 -13.56 6.91
CA ASP A 60 -6.37 -13.07 8.30
C ASP A 60 -5.01 -12.99 9.02
N LYS A 61 -3.93 -13.04 8.25
CA LYS A 61 -2.54 -13.05 8.72
C LYS A 61 -1.88 -11.69 8.46
N TYR A 62 -0.62 -11.56 8.88
CA TYR A 62 0.15 -10.33 8.71
C TYR A 62 0.25 -9.90 7.23
N ASP A 63 0.45 -10.84 6.32
CA ASP A 63 0.53 -10.61 4.87
C ASP A 63 -0.73 -9.96 4.32
N GLY A 64 -1.92 -10.41 4.73
CA GLY A 64 -3.18 -9.77 4.35
C GLY A 64 -3.29 -8.36 4.91
N MET A 65 -2.88 -8.14 6.17
CA MET A 65 -2.91 -6.80 6.76
C MET A 65 -1.90 -5.82 6.12
N SER A 66 -0.71 -6.31 5.76
CA SER A 66 0.30 -5.54 5.04
C SER A 66 -0.19 -5.18 3.63
N THR A 67 -0.73 -6.17 2.90
CA THR A 67 -1.37 -5.95 1.58
C THR A 67 -2.48 -4.91 1.66
N TYR A 68 -3.34 -4.98 2.69
CA TYR A 68 -4.37 -3.98 2.89
C TYR A 68 -3.78 -2.57 3.07
N ALA A 69 -2.75 -2.40 3.90
CA ALA A 69 -2.10 -1.10 4.10
C ALA A 69 -1.41 -0.58 2.83
N HIS A 70 -0.77 -1.48 2.08
CA HIS A 70 -0.09 -1.21 0.82
C HIS A 70 -1.05 -0.60 -0.22
N GLU A 71 -2.14 -1.32 -0.52
CA GLU A 71 -3.07 -0.93 -1.57
C GLU A 71 -3.86 0.32 -1.19
N TRP A 72 -4.15 0.52 0.10
CA TRP A 72 -4.71 1.80 0.56
C TRP A 72 -3.70 2.95 0.49
N GLY A 73 -2.40 2.69 0.58
CA GLY A 73 -1.37 3.69 0.30
C GLY A 73 -1.42 4.18 -1.15
N HIS A 74 -1.55 3.26 -2.11
CA HIS A 74 -1.79 3.61 -3.51
C HIS A 74 -3.10 4.39 -3.70
N ALA A 75 -4.20 3.92 -3.13
CA ALA A 75 -5.50 4.56 -3.28
C ALA A 75 -5.50 6.00 -2.75
N LEU A 76 -4.89 6.23 -1.58
CA LEU A 76 -4.79 7.57 -1.01
C LEU A 76 -3.84 8.47 -1.81
N HIS A 77 -2.77 7.92 -2.40
CA HIS A 77 -1.92 8.65 -3.31
C HIS A 77 -2.71 9.15 -4.53
N SER A 78 -3.49 8.29 -5.19
CA SER A 78 -4.33 8.70 -6.34
C SER A 78 -5.38 9.74 -5.94
N LEU A 79 -6.06 9.56 -4.79
CA LEU A 79 -7.04 10.54 -4.31
C LEU A 79 -6.42 11.92 -4.06
N LEU A 80 -5.20 11.97 -3.50
CA LEU A 80 -4.50 13.23 -3.23
C LEU A 80 -4.04 13.88 -4.53
N ALA A 81 -3.46 13.10 -5.45
CA ALA A 81 -3.02 13.57 -6.76
C ALA A 81 -4.21 14.16 -7.55
N ASN A 82 -5.31 13.42 -7.71
CA ASN A 82 -6.49 13.88 -8.44
C ASN A 82 -7.14 15.12 -7.78
N SER A 83 -7.04 15.27 -6.46
CA SER A 83 -7.61 16.43 -5.76
C SER A 83 -6.80 17.71 -5.88
N THR A 84 -5.55 17.64 -6.35
CA THR A 84 -4.60 18.77 -6.35
C THR A 84 -3.97 19.05 -7.71
N GLN A 85 -3.99 18.09 -8.63
CA GLN A 85 -3.41 18.21 -9.97
C GLN A 85 -4.51 18.20 -11.03
N PRO A 86 -4.31 18.90 -12.16
CA PRO A 86 -5.15 18.71 -13.34
C PRO A 86 -4.94 17.31 -13.94
N TYR A 87 -5.88 16.86 -14.78
CA TYR A 87 -5.92 15.51 -15.35
C TYR A 87 -4.60 15.05 -15.97
N ASP A 88 -3.97 15.93 -16.75
CA ASP A 88 -2.72 15.68 -17.46
C ASP A 88 -1.50 15.53 -16.55
N LYS A 89 -1.62 15.86 -15.25
CA LYS A 89 -0.53 15.84 -14.26
C LYS A 89 -0.81 14.98 -13.03
N ALA A 90 -1.98 14.36 -12.96
CA ALA A 90 -2.36 13.56 -11.80
C ALA A 90 -1.81 12.13 -11.85
N ASP A 91 -1.40 11.67 -13.03
CA ASP A 91 -0.71 10.39 -13.15
C ASP A 91 0.75 10.48 -12.69
N TYR A 92 1.28 9.40 -12.15
CA TYR A 92 2.62 9.33 -11.60
C TYR A 92 3.29 7.99 -11.90
N PRO A 93 4.62 7.97 -12.11
CA PRO A 93 5.33 6.74 -12.41
C PRO A 93 5.26 5.75 -11.24
N ILE A 94 5.32 4.45 -11.57
CA ILE A 94 5.26 3.33 -10.62
C ILE A 94 6.24 3.53 -9.46
N PHE A 95 7.44 4.05 -9.73
CA PHE A 95 8.43 4.32 -8.69
C PHE A 95 7.91 5.25 -7.58
N LEU A 96 7.17 6.31 -7.94
CA LEU A 96 6.55 7.20 -6.94
C LEU A 96 5.33 6.55 -6.29
N ALA A 97 4.59 5.72 -7.03
CA ALA A 97 3.46 4.97 -6.50
C ALA A 97 3.86 4.11 -5.30
N GLU A 98 5.00 3.40 -5.41
CA GLU A 98 5.53 2.49 -4.38
C GLU A 98 5.99 3.21 -3.10
N ILE A 99 6.30 4.51 -3.16
CA ILE A 99 6.70 5.27 -1.97
C ILE A 99 5.53 5.35 -0.98
N ALA A 100 4.33 5.67 -1.48
CA ALA A 100 3.15 5.83 -0.63
C ALA A 100 2.66 4.49 -0.04
N SER A 101 2.65 3.43 -0.85
CA SER A 101 2.27 2.09 -0.40
C SER A 101 3.26 1.52 0.62
N THR A 102 4.56 1.59 0.32
CA THR A 102 5.61 1.13 1.25
C THR A 102 5.62 1.94 2.54
N LEU A 103 5.41 3.27 2.49
CA LEU A 103 5.32 4.09 3.71
C LEU A 103 4.19 3.60 4.64
N ASN A 104 3.02 3.28 4.09
CA ASN A 104 1.91 2.76 4.89
C ASN A 104 2.23 1.40 5.53
N GLU A 105 2.93 0.52 4.82
CA GLU A 105 3.44 -0.73 5.41
C GLU A 105 4.43 -0.46 6.56
N GLN A 106 5.35 0.48 6.38
CA GLN A 106 6.33 0.83 7.43
C GLN A 106 5.64 1.40 8.67
N LEU A 107 4.62 2.24 8.48
CA LEU A 107 3.81 2.77 9.59
C LEU A 107 3.03 1.65 10.30
N LEU A 108 2.47 0.70 9.55
CA LEU A 108 1.82 -0.49 10.10
C LEU A 108 2.80 -1.32 10.94
N PHE A 109 3.97 -1.64 10.39
CA PHE A 109 5.02 -2.36 11.11
C PHE A 109 5.42 -1.62 12.40
N ALA A 110 5.70 -0.31 12.31
CA ALA A 110 6.09 0.48 13.48
C ALA A 110 5.01 0.49 14.56
N HIS A 111 3.72 0.58 14.17
CA HIS A 111 2.60 0.51 15.10
C HIS A 111 2.52 -0.87 15.77
N LEU A 112 2.60 -1.96 15.01
CA LEU A 112 2.54 -3.32 15.56
C LEU A 112 3.72 -3.60 16.48
N MET A 113 4.94 -3.22 16.07
CA MET A 113 6.16 -3.39 16.85
C MET A 113 6.11 -2.63 18.18
N LYS A 114 5.53 -1.42 18.18
CA LYS A 114 5.32 -0.62 19.40
C LYS A 114 4.31 -1.26 20.35
N ASN A 115 3.30 -1.94 19.83
CA ASN A 115 2.21 -2.54 20.60
C ASN A 115 2.41 -4.04 20.91
N ALA A 116 3.49 -4.64 20.41
CA ALA A 116 3.85 -6.04 20.69
C ALA A 116 4.13 -6.24 22.18
N LYS A 117 3.44 -7.22 22.77
CA LYS A 117 3.44 -7.53 24.20
C LYS A 117 4.53 -8.54 24.57
N THR A 118 4.83 -9.46 23.66
CA THR A 118 5.79 -10.55 23.91
C THR A 118 7.06 -10.41 23.06
N LYS A 119 8.11 -11.13 23.45
CA LYS A 119 9.36 -11.20 22.68
C LYS A 119 9.13 -11.93 21.35
N GLU A 120 8.24 -12.92 21.36
CA GLU A 120 7.87 -13.75 20.22
C GLU A 120 7.13 -12.93 19.17
N GLU A 121 6.18 -12.07 19.58
CA GLU A 121 5.50 -11.13 18.67
C GLU A 121 6.48 -10.15 18.03
N LYS A 122 7.40 -9.59 18.82
CA LYS A 122 8.45 -8.70 18.31
C LYS A 122 9.34 -9.40 17.28
N LEU A 123 9.80 -10.62 17.59
CA LEU A 123 10.63 -11.40 16.68
C LEU A 123 9.87 -11.75 15.39
N PHE A 124 8.58 -12.08 15.50
CA PHE A 124 7.72 -12.31 14.35
C PHE A 124 7.67 -11.09 13.44
N TYR A 125 7.34 -9.89 13.96
CA TYR A 125 7.28 -8.68 13.13
C TYR A 125 8.63 -8.31 12.51
N LEU A 126 9.73 -8.44 13.27
CA LEU A 126 11.08 -8.23 12.72
C LEU A 126 11.39 -9.20 11.58
N GLY A 127 11.01 -10.47 11.73
CA GLY A 127 11.12 -11.47 10.66
C GLY A 127 10.32 -11.08 9.42
N GLN A 128 9.07 -10.66 9.59
CA GLN A 128 8.25 -10.16 8.47
C GLN A 128 8.91 -8.95 7.78
N GLN A 129 9.49 -8.03 8.55
CA GLN A 129 10.16 -6.86 8.01
C GLN A 129 11.41 -7.22 7.21
N MET A 130 12.20 -8.21 7.68
CA MET A 130 13.34 -8.73 6.95
C MET A 130 12.92 -9.39 5.63
N GLU A 131 11.83 -10.16 5.63
CA GLU A 131 11.26 -10.74 4.42
C GLU A 131 10.77 -9.67 3.45
N ASN A 132 10.13 -8.60 3.95
CA ASN A 132 9.73 -7.46 3.13
C ASN A 132 10.96 -6.82 2.48
N TYR A 133 12.02 -6.51 3.23
CA TYR A 133 13.25 -5.97 2.63
C TYR A 133 13.87 -6.93 1.62
N ARG A 134 13.88 -8.24 1.90
CA ARG A 134 14.34 -9.25 0.94
C ARG A 134 13.53 -9.20 -0.36
N GLY A 135 12.21 -9.09 -0.25
CA GLY A 135 11.26 -9.15 -1.36
C GLY A 135 11.07 -7.86 -2.14
N THR A 136 11.30 -6.68 -1.54
CA THR A 136 11.04 -5.38 -2.20
C THR A 136 12.31 -4.60 -2.46
N PHE A 137 13.20 -4.45 -1.47
CA PHE A 137 14.39 -3.61 -1.61
C PHE A 137 15.38 -4.17 -2.66
N PHE A 138 15.65 -5.47 -2.65
CA PHE A 138 16.58 -6.06 -3.62
C PHE A 138 16.02 -6.12 -5.05
N PRO A 139 14.74 -6.48 -5.28
CA PRO A 139 14.16 -6.42 -6.62
C PRO A 139 13.96 -4.99 -7.16
N LEU A 140 13.58 -4.02 -6.33
CA LEU A 140 13.52 -2.61 -6.73
C LEU A 140 14.90 -2.06 -7.12
N HIS A 141 15.97 -2.52 -6.45
CA HIS A 141 17.34 -2.23 -6.89
C HIS A 141 17.67 -2.88 -8.26
N LYS A 142 17.11 -4.06 -8.56
CA LYS A 142 17.28 -4.70 -9.88
C LYS A 142 16.45 -4.09 -11.00
N LEU A 143 15.27 -3.52 -10.71
CA LEU A 143 14.47 -2.81 -11.70
C LEU A 143 15.27 -1.62 -12.28
N LYS A 144 16.04 -0.92 -11.43
CA LYS A 144 16.98 0.13 -11.86
C LYS A 144 18.02 -0.33 -12.87
N LEU A 145 18.54 -1.56 -12.74
CA LEU A 145 19.55 -2.08 -13.67
C LEU A 145 18.93 -2.43 -15.03
N ARG A 146 17.69 -2.91 -15.04
CA ARG A 146 17.03 -3.31 -16.29
C ARG A 146 16.61 -2.10 -17.12
N ASP A 147 16.09 -1.04 -16.50
CA ASP A 147 15.69 0.18 -17.23
C ASP A 147 16.92 0.99 -17.71
N SER A 148 18.05 0.92 -17.00
CA SER A 148 19.31 1.58 -17.42
C SER A 148 20.06 0.92 -18.59
N ILE A 149 19.75 -0.35 -18.90
CA ILE A 149 20.39 -1.12 -19.98
C ILE A 149 19.58 -1.05 -21.28
N VAL A 150 18.27 -0.84 -21.20
CA VAL A 150 17.39 -0.78 -22.38
C VAL A 150 17.37 0.63 -23.02
N ASP A 151 17.74 1.68 -22.28
CA ASP A 151 17.78 3.07 -22.75
C ASP A 151 19.15 3.51 -23.35
N ARG A 152 20.00 2.55 -23.75
CA ARG A 152 21.28 2.82 -24.46
C ARG A 152 21.30 2.29 -25.90
N SER A 153 20.13 2.09 -26.48
CA SER A 153 19.98 1.65 -27.87
C SER A 153 18.89 2.44 -28.58
N ILE A 154 19.08 3.76 -28.67
CA ILE A 154 18.61 4.65 -29.75
C ILE A 154 19.67 5.74 -29.94
#